data_AF-A0A7S4K471-F1
#
_entry.id   AF-A0A7S4K471-F1
#
_cell.length_a   1.000
_cell.length_b   1.000
_cell.length_c   1.000
_cell.angle_alpha   90.00
_cell.angle_beta   90.00
_cell.angle_gamma   90.00
#
_symmetry.space_group_name_H-M   'P 1'
#
loop_
_entity.id
_entity.type
_entity.pdbx_description
1 polymer ?
#
loop_
_entity_poly.entity_id
_entity_poly.type
_entity_poly.pdbx_seq_one_letter_code
_entity_poly.pdbx_strand_id
1 'polypeptide(L)'
;MSLNESEPAVEHVVLLKVKAEATEDDIEKLMNGAKSLHAIPGVLTVSVGKVFVEDFMEDRTQGHNYVLAVRLSSKDALKSYKDHPDHLKVIKECLAPILSAPPLAVDWVSPQIFGKK
;
A
#
# COMPACT_ATOMS: atom_id res chain seq x y z
N MET A 1 21.11 -24.67 -10.43
CA MET A 1 19.91 -23.82 -10.59
C MET A 1 20.32 -22.41 -10.24
N SER A 2 20.55 -21.57 -11.25
CA SER A 2 20.84 -20.15 -11.01
C SER A 2 19.62 -19.49 -10.40
N LEU A 3 19.83 -18.67 -9.37
CA LEU A 3 18.79 -17.82 -8.81
C LEU A 3 18.28 -16.91 -9.93
N ASN A 4 17.02 -17.09 -10.28
CA ASN A 4 16.33 -16.32 -11.32
C ASN A 4 16.49 -14.83 -11.03
N GLU A 5 16.86 -14.05 -12.05
CA GLU A 5 16.57 -12.62 -12.06
C GLU A 5 15.07 -12.47 -11.76
N SER A 6 14.71 -11.81 -10.67
CA SER A 6 13.29 -11.55 -10.44
C SER A 6 12.84 -10.58 -11.53
N GLU A 7 11.84 -10.98 -12.32
CA GLU A 7 11.11 -10.09 -13.22
C GLU A 7 10.79 -8.76 -12.50
N PRO A 8 10.90 -7.61 -13.19
CA PRO A 8 10.65 -6.30 -12.60
C PRO A 8 9.23 -6.22 -12.03
N ALA A 9 9.12 -6.17 -10.70
CA ALA A 9 7.86 -5.99 -9.99
C ALA A 9 7.42 -4.53 -10.02
N VAL A 10 6.14 -4.28 -9.78
CA VAL A 10 5.58 -2.95 -9.59
C VAL A 10 5.36 -2.71 -8.11
N GLU A 11 5.83 -1.59 -7.59
CA GLU A 11 5.47 -1.11 -6.26
C GLU A 11 4.33 -0.12 -6.41
N HIS A 12 3.26 -0.35 -5.65
CA HIS A 12 2.09 0.51 -5.53
C HIS A 12 2.05 1.02 -4.09
N VAL A 13 2.45 2.27 -3.88
CA VAL A 13 2.47 2.89 -2.54
C VAL A 13 1.43 3.99 -2.47
N VAL A 14 0.63 3.93 -1.41
CA VAL A 14 -0.46 4.87 -1.16
C VAL A 14 -0.24 5.55 0.19
N LEU A 15 -0.06 6.87 0.15
CA LEU A 15 0.00 7.69 1.36
C LEU A 15 -1.41 8.13 1.75
N LEU A 16 -1.73 7.94 3.04
CA LEU A 16 -3.06 8.13 3.58
C LEU A 16 -3.04 9.24 4.65
N LYS A 17 -4.05 10.11 4.60
CA LYS A 17 -4.37 11.06 5.68
C LYS A 17 -5.59 10.54 6.43
N VAL A 18 -5.38 9.70 7.43
CA VAL A 18 -6.43 9.19 8.30
C VAL A 18 -6.85 10.29 9.29
N LYS A 19 -8.16 10.49 9.43
CA LYS A 19 -8.79 11.45 10.36
C LYS A 19 -8.38 11.17 11.81
N ALA A 20 -8.28 12.21 12.63
CA ALA A 20 -7.96 12.06 14.05
C ALA A 20 -9.08 11.36 14.82
N GLU A 21 -10.32 11.41 14.30
CA GLU A 21 -11.51 10.81 14.88
C GLU A 21 -11.70 9.33 14.49
N ALA A 22 -10.81 8.75 13.68
CA ALA A 22 -10.86 7.33 13.33
C ALA A 22 -10.72 6.47 14.58
N THR A 23 -11.66 5.55 14.78
CA THR A 23 -11.71 4.67 15.95
C THR A 23 -10.73 3.50 15.83
N GLU A 24 -10.47 2.80 16.92
CA GLU A 24 -9.67 1.56 16.89
C GLU A 24 -10.28 0.52 15.94
N ASP A 25 -11.61 0.37 15.95
CA ASP A 25 -12.35 -0.51 15.04
C ASP A 25 -12.15 -0.11 13.57
N ASP A 26 -12.12 1.20 13.27
CA ASP A 26 -11.84 1.67 11.92
C ASP A 26 -10.42 1.32 11.47
N ILE A 27 -9.43 1.46 12.37
CA ILE A 27 -8.05 1.08 12.08
C ILE A 27 -7.95 -0.44 11.90
N GLU A 28 -8.58 -1.24 12.75
CA GLU A 28 -8.62 -2.69 12.57
C GLU A 28 -9.26 -3.09 11.23
N LYS A 29 -10.34 -2.41 10.84
CA LYS A 29 -11.00 -2.61 9.54
C LYS A 29 -10.07 -2.24 8.38
N LEU A 30 -9.28 -1.18 8.49
CA LEU A 30 -8.22 -0.84 7.54
C LEU A 30 -7.17 -1.95 7.44
N MET A 31 -6.66 -2.44 8.58
CA MET A 31 -5.63 -3.49 8.60
C MET A 31 -6.14 -4.80 7.98
N ASN A 32 -7.36 -5.21 8.33
CA ASN A 32 -8.00 -6.41 7.79
C ASN A 32 -8.33 -6.27 6.30
N GLY A 33 -8.78 -5.08 5.89
CA GLY A 33 -9.00 -4.73 4.48
C GLY A 33 -7.70 -4.80 3.67
N ALA A 34 -6.62 -4.22 4.17
CA ALA A 34 -5.32 -4.31 3.51
C ALA A 34 -4.84 -5.77 3.39
N LYS A 35 -4.98 -6.57 4.46
CA LYS A 35 -4.61 -7.99 4.44
C LYS A 35 -5.36 -8.79 3.39
N SER A 36 -6.65 -8.50 3.14
CA SER A 36 -7.45 -9.23 2.15
C SER A 36 -6.97 -9.01 0.72
N LEU A 37 -6.30 -7.90 0.43
CA LEU A 37 -5.74 -7.59 -0.90
C LEU A 37 -4.70 -8.64 -1.35
N HIS A 38 -4.06 -9.35 -0.42
CA HIS A 38 -3.14 -10.44 -0.74
C HIS A 38 -3.82 -11.59 -1.52
N ALA A 39 -5.15 -11.73 -1.45
CA ALA A 39 -5.88 -12.74 -2.20
C ALA A 39 -6.02 -12.40 -3.70
N ILE A 40 -5.77 -11.16 -4.10
CA ILE A 40 -5.93 -10.70 -5.48
C ILE A 40 -4.79 -11.28 -6.35
N PRO A 41 -5.10 -11.93 -7.49
CA PRO A 41 -4.08 -12.47 -8.37
C PRO A 41 -3.04 -11.42 -8.80
N GLY A 42 -1.76 -11.78 -8.67
CA GLY A 42 -0.65 -10.92 -9.06
C GLY A 42 -0.13 -10.01 -7.95
N VAL A 43 -0.79 -9.94 -6.78
CA VAL A 43 -0.25 -9.34 -5.56
C VAL A 43 0.79 -10.27 -4.94
N LEU A 44 1.98 -9.73 -4.67
CA LEU A 44 3.11 -10.46 -4.09
C LEU A 44 3.23 -10.22 -2.59
N THR A 45 3.08 -8.98 -2.15
CA THR A 45 3.09 -8.59 -0.74
C THR A 45 2.15 -7.41 -0.50
N VAL A 46 1.65 -7.31 0.72
CA VAL A 46 0.89 -6.16 1.21
C VAL A 46 1.40 -5.79 2.60
N SER A 47 1.63 -4.50 2.83
CA SER A 47 1.87 -3.96 4.16
C SER A 47 1.10 -2.67 4.34
N VAL A 48 0.66 -2.42 5.57
CA VAL A 48 0.04 -1.17 5.98
C VAL A 48 0.54 -0.80 7.36
N GLY A 49 0.78 0.48 7.60
CA GLY A 49 1.33 0.92 8.88
C GLY A 49 1.20 2.41 9.10
N LYS A 50 1.32 2.80 10.37
CA LYS A 50 1.36 4.18 10.81
C LYS A 50 2.72 4.79 10.49
N VAL A 51 2.73 6.01 9.96
CA VAL A 51 3.96 6.78 9.77
C VAL A 51 4.46 7.28 11.13
N PHE A 52 5.76 7.24 11.33
CA PHE A 52 6.44 7.84 12.47
C PHE A 52 7.47 8.86 11.99
N VAL A 53 7.70 9.88 12.81
CA VAL A 53 8.78 10.86 12.62
C VAL A 53 9.61 10.80 13.89
N GLU A 54 10.90 10.51 13.74
CA GLU A 54 11.83 10.48 14.86
C GLU A 54 12.16 11.90 15.33
N ASP A 55 12.46 12.07 16.62
CA ASP A 55 12.73 13.39 17.23
C ASP A 55 13.90 14.15 16.57
N PHE A 56 14.80 13.44 15.92
CA PHE A 56 15.95 14.00 15.20
C PHE A 56 15.67 14.31 13.72
N MET A 57 14.46 14.05 13.23
CA MET A 57 14.05 14.33 11.85
C MET A 57 13.07 15.51 11.79
N GLU A 58 13.21 16.31 10.74
CA GLU A 58 12.19 17.28 10.37
C GLU A 58 10.95 16.55 9.82
N ASP A 59 9.76 16.96 10.25
CA ASP A 59 8.51 16.40 9.70
C ASP A 59 8.35 16.80 8.23
N ARG A 60 8.42 15.78 7.36
CA ARG A 60 8.20 15.90 5.91
C ARG A 60 7.04 15.03 5.44
N THR A 61 6.21 14.54 6.35
CA THR A 61 5.08 13.65 6.05
C THR A 61 3.97 14.36 5.26
N GLN A 62 3.94 15.70 5.29
CA GLN A 62 2.89 16.51 4.69
C GLN A 62 1.49 16.10 5.18
N GLY A 63 1.40 15.69 6.46
CA GLY A 63 0.17 15.26 7.12
C GLY A 63 -0.29 13.85 6.79
N HIS A 64 0.47 13.06 6.02
CA HIS A 64 0.18 11.64 5.80
C HIS A 64 0.65 10.83 7.01
N ASN A 65 -0.27 10.09 7.62
CA ASN A 65 -0.04 9.40 8.88
C ASN A 65 -0.16 7.87 8.76
N TYR A 66 -0.53 7.35 7.58
CA TYR A 66 -0.49 5.93 7.26
C TYR A 66 0.04 5.70 5.83
N VAL A 67 0.61 4.53 5.60
CA VAL A 67 1.05 4.05 4.28
C VAL A 67 0.48 2.66 4.03
N LEU A 68 -0.08 2.44 2.85
CA LEU A 68 -0.37 1.13 2.28
C LEU A 68 0.61 0.87 1.14
N ALA A 69 1.36 -0.22 1.21
CA ALA A 69 2.27 -0.65 0.16
C ALA A 69 1.86 -2.02 -0.36
N VAL A 70 1.75 -2.14 -1.68
CA VAL A 70 1.41 -3.37 -2.38
C VAL A 70 2.46 -3.62 -3.45
N ARG A 71 3.10 -4.78 -3.40
CA ARG A 71 4.02 -5.20 -4.46
C ARG A 71 3.27 -6.11 -5.43
N LEU A 72 3.35 -5.83 -6.72
CA LEU A 72 2.66 -6.54 -7.79
C LEU A 72 3.67 -7.16 -8.75
N SER A 73 3.31 -8.31 -9.32
CA SER A 73 4.18 -9.07 -10.23
C SER A 73 4.47 -8.37 -11.56
N SER A 74 3.60 -7.46 -12.02
CA SER A 74 3.76 -6.75 -13.29
C SER A 74 2.83 -5.53 -13.40
N LYS A 75 2.97 -4.74 -14.48
CA LYS A 75 2.04 -3.66 -14.81
C LYS A 75 0.64 -4.18 -15.17
N ASP A 76 0.54 -5.35 -15.77
CA ASP A 76 -0.76 -5.97 -16.08
C ASP A 76 -1.46 -6.47 -14.80
N ALA A 77 -0.69 -6.95 -13.82
CA ALA A 77 -1.19 -7.24 -12.50
C ALA A 77 -1.72 -5.96 -11.81
N LEU A 78 -0.99 -4.84 -11.89
CA LEU A 78 -1.48 -3.54 -11.39
C LEU A 78 -2.80 -3.13 -12.06
N LYS A 79 -2.89 -3.24 -13.38
CA LYS A 79 -4.11 -2.92 -14.13
C LYS A 79 -5.29 -3.77 -13.66
N SER A 80 -5.08 -5.08 -13.48
CA SER A 80 -6.11 -6.01 -13.00
C SER A 80 -6.49 -5.74 -11.55
N TYR A 81 -5.50 -5.47 -10.70
CA TYR A 81 -5.68 -5.11 -9.29
C TYR A 81 -6.53 -3.84 -9.12
N LYS A 82 -6.23 -2.80 -9.90
CA LYS A 82 -6.91 -1.50 -9.82
C LYS A 82 -8.43 -1.62 -9.92
N ASP A 83 -8.92 -2.47 -10.81
CA ASP A 83 -10.35 -2.63 -11.06
C ASP A 83 -10.94 -3.89 -10.38
N HIS A 84 -10.15 -4.59 -9.56
CA HIS A 84 -10.59 -5.80 -8.87
C HIS A 84 -11.68 -5.48 -7.83
N PRO A 85 -12.79 -6.26 -7.75
CA PRO A 85 -13.88 -6.00 -6.81
C PRO A 85 -13.43 -5.89 -5.35
N ASP A 86 -12.50 -6.75 -4.91
CA ASP A 86 -11.98 -6.72 -3.54
C ASP A 86 -11.17 -5.45 -3.25
N HIS A 87 -10.39 -4.97 -4.22
CA HIS A 87 -9.68 -3.71 -4.11
C HIS A 87 -10.66 -2.53 -3.99
N LEU A 88 -11.67 -2.48 -4.86
CA LEU A 88 -12.72 -1.45 -4.82
C LEU A 88 -13.51 -1.48 -3.50
N LYS A 89 -13.75 -2.68 -2.95
CA LYS A 89 -14.39 -2.87 -1.65
C LYS A 89 -13.55 -2.27 -0.53
N VAL A 90 -12.23 -2.53 -0.51
CA VAL A 90 -11.32 -1.95 0.49
C VAL A 90 -11.29 -0.42 0.39
N ILE A 91 -11.24 0.15 -0.81
CA ILE A 91 -11.35 1.60 -0.99
C ILE A 91 -12.64 2.13 -0.37
N LYS A 92 -13.77 1.54 -0.75
CA LYS A 92 -15.09 2.04 -0.37
C LYS A 92 -15.39 1.88 1.13
N GLU A 93 -15.06 0.72 1.69
CA GLU A 93 -15.51 0.32 3.02
C GLU A 93 -14.47 0.54 4.12
N CYS A 94 -13.19 0.52 3.78
CA CYS A 94 -12.09 0.62 4.76
C CYS A 94 -11.35 1.95 4.68
N LEU A 95 -11.16 2.52 3.49
CA LEU A 95 -10.39 3.77 3.32
C LEU A 95 -11.28 5.01 3.31
N ALA A 96 -12.21 5.11 2.37
CA ALA A 96 -13.02 6.32 2.14
C ALA A 96 -13.69 6.91 3.40
N PRO A 97 -14.21 6.10 4.35
CA PRO A 97 -14.84 6.64 5.56
C PRO A 97 -13.86 7.43 6.46
N ILE A 98 -12.59 7.00 6.52
CA ILE A 98 -11.61 7.49 7.48
C ILE A 98 -10.61 8.49 6.92
N LEU A 99 -10.58 8.73 5.60
CA LEU A 99 -9.64 9.68 5.00
C LEU A 99 -10.16 11.12 5.07
N SER A 100 -9.28 12.04 5.44
CA SER A 100 -9.56 13.49 5.45
C SER A 100 -9.27 14.17 4.11
N ALA A 101 -8.57 13.49 3.20
CA ALA A 101 -8.24 13.96 1.86
C ALA A 101 -8.10 12.76 0.91
N PRO A 102 -8.19 12.98 -0.42
CA PRO A 102 -7.88 11.94 -1.40
C PRO A 102 -6.49 11.34 -1.15
N PRO A 103 -6.34 10.00 -1.25
CA PRO A 103 -5.05 9.35 -1.07
C PRO A 103 -4.08 9.71 -2.20
N LEU A 104 -2.78 9.77 -1.89
CA LEU A 104 -1.74 9.94 -2.89
C LEU A 104 -1.15 8.57 -3.24
N ALA A 105 -1.42 8.08 -4.44
CA ALA A 105 -0.87 6.83 -4.95
C ALA A 105 0.31 7.10 -5.89
N VAL A 106 1.37 6.33 -5.74
CA VAL A 106 2.56 6.37 -6.59
C VAL A 106 2.90 4.94 -7.00
N ASP A 107 3.07 4.76 -8.31
CA ASP A 107 3.43 3.49 -8.92
C ASP A 107 4.79 3.59 -9.59
N TRP A 108 5.68 2.63 -9.34
CA TRP A 108 6.92 2.52 -10.11
C TRP A 108 7.30 1.06 -10.35
N VAL A 109 8.04 0.84 -11.43
CA VAL A 109 8.71 -0.44 -11.64
C VAL A 109 9.91 -0.46 -10.71
N SER A 110 9.99 -1.48 -9.85
CA SER A 110 11.06 -1.67 -8.88
C SER A 110 12.07 -2.68 -9.44
N PRO A 111 13.08 -2.22 -10.21
CA PRO A 111 14.20 -3.09 -10.55
C PRO A 111 14.91 -3.48 -9.25
N GLN A 112 15.36 -4.73 -9.14
CA GLN A 112 16.29 -5.07 -8.07
C GLN A 112 17.62 -4.36 -8.36
N ILE A 113 17.87 -3.24 -7.67
CA ILE A 113 19.09 -2.44 -7.86
C ILE A 113 20.28 -3.07 -7.10
N PHE A 114 20.01 -3.93 -6.11
CA PHE A 114 21.04 -4.70 -5.40
C PHE A 114 20.57 -6.12 -5.09
N GLY A 115 21.36 -7.11 -5.54
CA GLY A 115 21.18 -8.54 -5.26
C GLY A 115 22.54 -9.21 -5.11
N LYS A 116 23.06 -9.20 -3.87
CA LYS A 116 23.94 -10.17 -3.19
C LYS A 116 24.82 -9.47 -2.13
N LYS A 117 24.80 -10.00 -0.91
CA LYS A 117 26.05 -10.40 -0.26
C LYS A 117 26.12 -11.92 -0.35
#